data_AF-A0A662SNF9-F1
#
_entry.id   AF-A0A662SNF9-F1
#
_cell.length_a   1.000
_cell.length_b   1.000
_cell.length_c   1.000
_cell.angle_alpha   90.00
_cell.angle_beta   90.00
_cell.angle_gamma   90.00
#
_symmetry.space_group_name_H-M   'P 1'
#
loop_
_entity.id
_entity.type
_entity.pdbx_description
1 polymer ?
#
loop_
_entity_poly.entity_id
_entity_poly.type
_entity_poly.pdbx_seq_one_letter_code
_entity_poly.pdbx_strand_id
1 'polypeptide(L)'
;MNEILRLSKPISWLDGIDPRTGVIIQPNHPEKGESIAGKILILPHSTGSTVGAYTFFKLVKVGKQPKKIILERPDSVTISAELAGIPVEVPMVREAHKLEVDAPEKFLRFLEKEASISGSKGFIKVNSVHISGVSYSTIGDAGLEFLEEVSKEGLLVKVKSTTNPTGMDLRRWREMGISESYAEKQLRIVKALLSMGVEPTFTCTPYLVGNRPKKGEHVCWGESSAVAFANSVLGARTNREGGVKTIVAAMVGFTPKYGMHLEENRRPNLLVNLEVSLQGRTDFGTLAYYVGSLAPKSVPRYEGIPKASEAELKSMGAAGAASGSIELFHIDRITPEATLPYKEGCERVRIGSNELKEAKELLSTSGSVPDIVVIGCPHLSRDELVKAADLLEGRKVRVPFWLFTSREIFEKNKDLCRRIEKSGAKVLCDTCMVVCPLKDLGYNVVATDSAKAARYLHTFQGLEVVFERFESLVSFYATRS
;
A
#
# COMPACT_ATOMS: atom_id res chain seq x y z
N MET A 1 25.77 26.53 20.19
CA MET A 1 24.53 26.03 19.55
C MET A 1 24.06 24.84 20.35
N ASN A 2 22.78 24.76 20.71
CA ASN A 2 22.24 23.60 21.44
C ASN A 2 22.51 22.33 20.65
N GLU A 3 23.30 21.42 21.24
CA GLU A 3 23.67 20.14 20.65
C GLU A 3 22.47 19.17 20.60
N ILE A 4 21.42 19.46 21.37
CA ILE A 4 20.20 18.65 21.48
C ILE A 4 19.00 19.47 21.02
N LEU A 5 18.16 18.87 20.17
CA LEU A 5 16.83 19.38 19.83
C LEU A 5 15.79 18.33 20.24
N ARG A 6 14.89 18.69 21.15
CA ARG A 6 13.79 17.84 21.59
C ARG A 6 12.49 18.35 20.98
N LEU A 7 11.79 17.49 20.25
CA LEU A 7 10.47 17.78 19.69
C LEU A 7 9.40 17.42 20.71
N SER A 8 8.54 18.38 21.05
CA SER A 8 7.42 18.16 21.97
C SER A 8 6.25 17.41 21.33
N LYS A 9 6.22 17.31 20.00
CA LYS A 9 5.19 16.59 19.23
C LYS A 9 5.80 15.66 18.17
N PRO A 10 5.02 14.69 17.66
CA PRO A 10 5.43 13.85 16.54
C PRO A 10 5.62 14.66 15.26
N ILE A 11 6.59 14.24 14.44
CA ILE A 11 6.91 14.83 13.14
C ILE A 11 6.62 13.86 12.01
N SER A 12 6.15 14.37 10.89
CA SER A 12 6.08 13.63 9.64
C SER A 12 7.42 13.72 8.91
N TRP A 13 8.05 12.58 8.64
CA TRP A 13 9.27 12.53 7.83
C TRP A 13 9.00 12.81 6.35
N LEU A 14 7.76 12.63 5.88
CA LEU A 14 7.42 12.81 4.47
C LEU A 14 7.41 14.29 4.06
N ASP A 15 6.78 15.14 4.88
CA ASP A 15 6.46 16.53 4.55
C ASP A 15 6.67 17.51 5.71
N GLY A 16 7.10 17.03 6.89
CA GLY A 16 7.30 17.87 8.07
C GLY A 16 8.67 18.53 8.16
N ILE A 17 9.64 18.11 7.35
CA ILE A 17 11.02 18.60 7.34
C ILE A 17 11.41 18.93 5.90
N ASP A 18 11.99 20.11 5.65
CA ASP A 18 12.61 20.41 4.35
C ASP A 18 13.95 19.66 4.27
N PRO A 19 14.07 18.64 3.41
CA PRO A 19 15.29 17.83 3.33
C PRO A 19 16.52 18.62 2.87
N ARG A 20 16.35 19.77 2.21
CA ARG A 20 17.46 20.59 1.68
C ARG A 20 18.12 21.43 2.77
N THR A 21 17.36 21.80 3.79
CA THR A 21 17.80 22.72 4.85
C THR A 21 17.88 22.04 6.22
N GLY A 22 17.17 20.92 6.39
CA GLY A 22 16.96 20.27 7.68
C GLY A 22 16.01 21.05 8.61
N VAL A 23 15.29 22.04 8.09
CA VAL A 23 14.36 22.88 8.87
C VAL A 23 13.01 22.21 9.01
N ILE A 24 12.43 22.27 10.21
CA ILE A 24 11.07 21.81 10.49
C ILE A 24 10.08 22.78 9.85
N ILE A 25 9.31 22.28 8.89
CA ILE A 25 8.30 23.04 8.13
C ILE A 25 6.87 22.62 8.46
N GLN A 26 6.69 21.52 9.21
CA GLN A 26 5.38 20.99 9.57
C GLN A 26 4.47 22.09 10.14
N PRO A 27 3.29 22.34 9.54
CA PRO A 27 2.35 23.32 10.05
C PRO A 27 1.99 23.03 11.51
N ASN A 28 1.93 24.09 12.33
CA ASN A 28 1.54 24.04 13.74
C ASN A 28 2.42 23.16 14.65
N HIS A 29 3.60 22.75 14.19
CA HIS A 29 4.59 22.07 15.05
C HIS A 29 5.22 23.10 16.00
N PRO A 30 5.34 22.84 17.31
CA PRO A 30 5.85 23.83 18.27
C PRO A 30 7.28 24.28 17.95
N GLU A 31 8.11 23.36 17.46
CA GLU A 31 9.49 23.61 17.04
C GLU A 31 9.63 23.96 15.54
N LYS A 32 8.56 24.45 14.88
CA LYS A 32 8.63 24.90 13.47
C LYS A 32 9.68 26.01 13.32
N GLY A 33 10.50 25.92 12.28
CA GLY A 33 11.61 26.85 12.02
C GLY A 33 12.95 26.41 12.62
N GLU A 34 12.96 25.49 13.58
CA GLU A 34 14.19 24.89 14.08
C GLU A 34 14.83 23.96 13.03
N SER A 35 16.16 23.89 13.02
CA SER A 35 16.91 22.94 12.20
C SER A 35 17.32 21.71 13.01
N ILE A 36 17.17 20.52 12.43
CA ILE A 36 17.66 19.25 12.98
C ILE A 36 19.13 18.98 12.64
N ALA A 37 19.70 19.73 11.69
CA ALA A 37 21.00 19.46 11.10
C ALA A 37 22.11 19.49 12.15
N GLY A 38 22.90 18.41 12.24
CA GLY A 38 24.03 18.30 13.16
C GLY A 38 23.66 18.21 14.64
N LYS A 39 22.37 18.09 15.00
CA LYS A 39 21.91 17.98 16.39
C LYS A 39 21.61 16.52 16.78
N ILE A 40 21.60 16.23 18.07
CA ILE A 40 20.96 15.04 18.63
C ILE A 40 19.46 15.33 18.69
N LEU A 41 18.68 14.63 17.87
CA LEU A 41 17.24 14.83 17.77
C LEU A 41 16.51 13.86 18.69
N ILE A 42 15.71 14.37 19.62
CA ILE A 42 14.84 13.58 20.48
C ILE A 42 13.40 13.82 20.03
N LEU A 43 12.64 12.77 19.75
CA LEU A 43 11.25 12.88 19.33
C LEU A 43 10.40 11.72 19.87
N PRO A 44 9.08 11.94 20.07
CA PRO A 44 8.21 10.91 20.64
C PRO A 44 8.04 9.70 19.72
N HIS A 45 7.65 9.95 18.47
CA HIS A 45 7.52 9.01 17.36
C HIS A 45 7.30 9.83 16.07
N SER A 46 7.23 9.17 14.91
CA SER A 46 6.87 9.81 13.65
C SER A 46 5.39 9.63 13.32
N THR A 47 4.89 10.49 12.43
CA THR A 47 3.56 10.36 11.83
C THR A 47 3.66 10.32 10.31
N GLY A 48 2.55 10.02 9.64
CA GLY A 48 2.47 10.02 8.18
C GLY A 48 2.83 8.68 7.55
N SER A 49 3.26 8.73 6.29
CA SER A 49 3.48 7.56 5.44
C SER A 49 4.82 6.89 5.71
N THR A 50 4.89 5.56 5.55
CA THR A 50 6.15 4.79 5.58
C THR A 50 7.15 5.23 4.50
N VAL A 51 6.65 5.89 3.45
CA VAL A 51 7.46 6.57 2.42
C VAL A 51 8.37 7.65 3.03
N GLY A 52 8.03 8.23 4.19
CA GLY A 52 8.85 9.22 4.87
C GLY A 52 10.27 8.72 5.21
N ALA A 53 10.48 7.40 5.27
CA ALA A 53 11.80 6.79 5.44
C ALA A 53 12.82 7.27 4.38
N TYR A 54 12.38 7.61 3.17
CA TYR A 54 13.28 8.08 2.11
C TYR A 54 13.89 9.47 2.40
N THR A 55 13.29 10.27 3.30
CA THR A 55 13.80 11.60 3.66
C THR A 55 15.15 11.53 4.36
N PHE A 56 15.47 10.44 5.08
CA PHE A 56 16.78 10.29 5.73
C PHE A 56 17.93 10.28 4.72
N PHE A 57 17.77 9.59 3.59
CA PHE A 57 18.78 9.55 2.53
C PHE A 57 19.01 10.93 1.92
N LYS A 58 17.94 11.71 1.71
CA LYS A 58 18.05 13.11 1.24
C LYS A 58 18.85 13.96 2.22
N LEU A 59 18.51 13.90 3.51
CA LEU A 59 19.17 14.68 4.56
C LEU A 59 20.67 14.40 4.61
N VAL A 60 21.06 13.12 4.55
CA VAL A 60 22.48 12.70 4.56
C VAL A 60 23.21 13.21 3.33
N LYS A 61 22.60 13.08 2.15
CA LYS A 61 23.18 13.51 0.88
C LYS A 61 23.54 15.01 0.86
N VAL A 62 22.71 15.86 1.47
CA VAL A 62 22.96 17.31 1.52
C VAL A 62 23.67 17.77 2.81
N GLY A 63 24.11 16.84 3.66
CA GLY A 63 24.80 17.17 4.92
C GLY A 63 23.90 17.86 5.96
N LYS A 64 22.59 17.62 5.93
CA LYS A 64 21.58 18.21 6.84
C LYS A 64 20.96 17.21 7.81
N GLN A 65 21.51 16.01 7.90
CA GLN A 65 21.09 14.98 8.83
C GLN A 65 21.35 15.37 10.30
N PRO A 66 20.55 14.86 11.25
CA PRO A 66 20.92 14.88 12.66
C PRO A 66 22.14 13.97 12.91
N LYS A 67 22.89 14.23 13.99
CA LYS A 67 24.00 13.36 14.44
C LYS A 67 23.49 12.00 14.93
N LYS A 68 22.32 12.01 15.57
CA LYS A 68 21.67 10.85 16.21
C LYS A 68 20.19 11.16 16.43
N ILE A 69 19.37 10.13 16.39
CA ILE A 69 17.95 10.20 16.72
C ILE A 69 17.70 9.36 17.99
N ILE A 70 16.95 9.90 18.95
CA ILE A 70 16.47 9.20 20.14
C ILE A 70 14.94 9.19 20.10
N LEU A 71 14.36 8.00 20.01
CA LEU A 71 12.92 7.79 20.00
C LEU A 71 12.42 7.46 21.40
N GLU A 72 11.38 8.16 21.84
CA GLU A 72 10.72 7.85 23.11
C GLU A 72 9.82 6.62 23.00
N ARG A 73 9.32 6.32 21.79
CA ARG A 73 8.48 5.15 21.50
C ARG A 73 8.94 4.43 20.23
N PRO A 74 8.75 3.10 20.14
CA PRO A 74 8.92 2.33 18.91
C PRO A 74 8.31 2.98 17.67
N ASP A 75 9.13 3.19 16.64
CA ASP A 75 8.72 3.77 15.36
C ASP A 75 9.54 3.19 14.19
N SER A 76 8.90 2.35 13.37
CA SER A 76 9.57 1.62 12.28
C SER A 76 10.04 2.54 11.14
N VAL A 77 9.32 3.63 10.87
CA VAL A 77 9.71 4.59 9.82
C VAL A 77 11.04 5.23 10.18
N THR A 78 11.19 5.67 11.42
CA THR A 78 12.39 6.36 11.92
C THR A 78 13.57 5.42 12.04
N ILE A 79 13.36 4.12 12.34
CA ILE A 79 14.46 3.13 12.31
C ILE A 79 15.11 3.03 10.94
N SER A 80 14.40 3.33 9.86
CA SER A 80 14.97 3.36 8.52
C SER A 80 16.10 4.38 8.36
N ALA A 81 16.26 5.34 9.28
CA ALA A 81 17.40 6.26 9.31
C ALA A 81 18.74 5.54 9.47
N GLU A 82 18.76 4.36 10.10
CA GLU A 82 19.94 3.50 10.20
C GLU A 82 20.50 3.08 8.84
N LEU A 83 19.62 2.85 7.88
CA LEU A 83 20.00 2.48 6.52
C LEU A 83 20.64 3.65 5.77
N ALA A 84 20.36 4.89 6.21
CA ALA A 84 21.03 6.10 5.75
C ALA A 84 22.29 6.43 6.58
N GLY A 85 22.66 5.60 7.56
CA GLY A 85 23.82 5.84 8.42
C GLY A 85 23.58 6.81 9.58
N ILE A 86 22.32 7.14 9.90
CA ILE A 86 21.96 7.96 11.06
C ILE A 86 21.67 7.03 12.24
N PRO A 87 22.44 7.08 13.34
CA PRO A 87 22.17 6.26 14.52
C PRO A 87 20.82 6.58 15.17
N VAL A 88 20.04 5.55 15.47
CA VAL A 88 18.74 5.60 16.14
C VAL A 88 18.82 4.80 17.44
N GLU A 89 18.44 5.42 18.55
CA GLU A 89 18.32 4.79 19.87
C GLU A 89 16.87 4.79 20.33
N VAL A 90 16.43 3.69 20.94
CA VAL A 90 15.10 3.58 21.59
C VAL A 90 15.33 3.09 23.03
N PRO A 91 15.49 3.99 24.01
CA PRO A 91 15.97 3.63 25.36
C PRO A 91 15.13 2.58 26.09
N MET A 92 13.83 2.48 25.77
CA MET A 92 12.89 1.58 26.45
C MET A 92 12.91 0.13 25.93
N VAL A 93 13.77 -0.20 24.98
CA VAL A 93 13.69 -1.46 24.25
C VAL A 93 14.87 -2.38 24.60
N ARG A 94 14.58 -3.65 24.91
CA ARG A 94 15.59 -4.66 25.25
C ARG A 94 16.46 -5.03 24.04
N GLU A 95 17.64 -5.59 24.32
CA GLU A 95 18.56 -6.10 23.30
C GLU A 95 17.85 -7.05 22.33
N ALA A 96 18.12 -6.84 21.04
CA ALA A 96 17.53 -7.56 19.93
C ALA A 96 17.96 -9.03 19.94
N HIS A 97 17.09 -9.90 19.43
CA HIS A 97 17.56 -11.16 18.88
C HIS A 97 18.61 -10.86 17.80
N LYS A 98 19.75 -11.57 17.83
CA LYS A 98 20.74 -11.50 16.76
C LYS A 98 20.29 -12.34 15.57
N LEU A 99 20.53 -11.82 14.37
CA LEU A 99 20.26 -12.54 13.13
C LEU A 99 21.58 -12.97 12.49
N GLU A 100 21.94 -14.23 12.70
CA GLU A 100 23.18 -14.81 12.18
C GLU A 100 22.95 -15.39 10.79
N VAL A 101 23.00 -14.53 9.77
CA VAL A 101 22.93 -14.91 8.36
C VAL A 101 23.93 -14.10 7.54
N ASP A 102 24.38 -14.66 6.43
CA ASP A 102 25.17 -13.91 5.45
C ASP A 102 24.32 -12.78 4.85
N ALA A 103 24.60 -11.53 5.20
CA ALA A 103 24.00 -10.33 4.64
C ALA A 103 24.80 -9.08 5.04
N PRO A 104 24.65 -7.94 4.34
CA PRO A 104 25.27 -6.69 4.74
C PRO A 104 24.95 -6.29 6.18
N GLU A 105 25.97 -5.90 6.95
CA GLU A 105 25.83 -5.57 8.39
C GLU A 105 24.76 -4.49 8.64
N LYS A 106 24.67 -3.47 7.76
CA LYS A 106 23.63 -2.42 7.84
C LYS A 106 22.21 -2.98 7.79
N PHE A 107 21.98 -4.05 7.03
CA PHE A 107 20.68 -4.70 6.89
C PHE A 107 20.35 -5.56 8.10
N LEU A 108 21.34 -6.31 8.60
CA LEU A 108 21.20 -7.07 9.85
C LEU A 108 20.87 -6.13 11.00
N ARG A 109 21.65 -5.05 11.18
CA ARG A 109 21.42 -4.04 12.22
C ARG A 109 20.03 -3.41 12.14
N PHE A 110 19.56 -3.10 10.93
CA PHE A 110 18.22 -2.58 10.71
C PHE A 110 17.14 -3.58 11.16
N LEU A 111 17.23 -4.84 10.73
CA LEU A 111 16.27 -5.88 11.09
C LEU A 111 16.31 -6.24 12.59
N GLU A 112 17.49 -6.23 13.21
CA GLU A 112 17.67 -6.40 14.65
C GLU A 112 16.99 -5.28 15.44
N LYS A 113 17.13 -4.03 15.01
CA LYS A 113 16.43 -2.89 15.63
C LYS A 113 14.92 -2.97 15.44
N GLU A 114 14.46 -3.31 14.24
CA GLU A 114 13.05 -3.60 13.98
C GLU A 114 12.51 -4.68 14.93
N ALA A 115 13.26 -5.78 15.09
CA ALA A 115 12.92 -6.89 15.98
C ALA A 115 12.81 -6.48 17.45
N SER A 116 13.74 -5.63 17.89
CA SER A 116 13.73 -5.02 19.23
C SER A 116 12.45 -4.21 19.45
N ILE A 117 12.16 -3.24 18.58
CA ILE A 117 11.06 -2.30 18.83
C ILE A 117 9.67 -2.92 18.64
N SER A 118 9.57 -4.00 17.87
CA SER A 118 8.30 -4.68 17.61
C SER A 118 7.95 -5.73 18.67
N GLY A 119 8.83 -5.95 19.67
CA GLY A 119 8.68 -7.04 20.63
C GLY A 119 8.67 -8.42 19.94
N SER A 120 9.49 -8.59 18.90
CA SER A 120 9.50 -9.82 18.11
C SER A 120 9.88 -11.06 18.92
N LYS A 121 9.39 -12.23 18.48
CA LYS A 121 9.76 -13.56 18.99
C LYS A 121 10.83 -14.18 18.09
N GLY A 122 11.93 -13.46 17.88
CA GLY A 122 13.01 -13.81 16.95
C GLY A 122 12.71 -13.45 15.49
N PHE A 123 13.35 -14.14 14.57
CA PHE A 123 13.18 -13.96 13.13
C PHE A 123 12.48 -15.16 12.49
N ILE A 124 11.87 -14.92 11.35
CA ILE A 124 11.27 -15.97 10.53
C ILE A 124 11.74 -15.82 9.09
N LYS A 125 12.08 -16.95 8.46
CA LYS A 125 12.36 -17.01 7.03
C LYS A 125 11.09 -16.68 6.26
N VAL A 126 11.21 -15.87 5.22
CA VAL A 126 10.08 -15.53 4.34
C VAL A 126 10.18 -16.28 3.02
N ASN A 127 9.04 -16.77 2.53
CA ASN A 127 8.97 -17.50 1.25
C ASN A 127 8.98 -16.53 0.06
N SER A 128 8.42 -15.34 0.24
CA SER A 128 8.42 -14.29 -0.76
C SER A 128 8.33 -12.90 -0.15
N VAL A 129 8.69 -11.92 -0.97
CA VAL A 129 8.57 -10.51 -0.69
C VAL A 129 7.71 -9.85 -1.78
N HIS A 130 6.93 -8.86 -1.37
CA HIS A 130 6.26 -7.96 -2.29
C HIS A 130 6.62 -6.51 -1.96
N ILE A 131 7.48 -5.93 -2.79
CA ILE A 131 8.09 -4.62 -2.57
C ILE A 131 7.07 -3.52 -2.86
N SER A 132 6.88 -2.61 -1.90
CA SER A 132 6.07 -1.40 -2.03
C SER A 132 6.94 -0.16 -2.26
N GLY A 133 6.33 0.98 -2.60
CA GLY A 133 7.07 2.21 -2.90
C GLY A 133 7.85 2.12 -4.22
N VAL A 134 7.16 1.81 -5.31
CA VAL A 134 7.77 1.66 -6.65
C VAL A 134 7.46 2.85 -7.57
N SER A 135 6.34 3.54 -7.34
CA SER A 135 5.97 4.73 -8.12
C SER A 135 6.86 5.92 -7.77
N TYR A 136 7.36 6.61 -8.79
CA TYR A 136 8.10 7.86 -8.63
C TYR A 136 7.26 8.92 -7.90
N SER A 137 5.94 8.97 -8.13
CA SER A 137 5.04 9.86 -7.39
C SER A 137 5.05 9.60 -5.88
N THR A 138 5.36 8.36 -5.47
CA THR A 138 5.42 8.01 -4.06
C THR A 138 6.79 8.25 -3.48
N ILE A 139 7.86 7.75 -4.11
CA ILE A 139 9.20 7.73 -3.48
C ILE A 139 10.09 8.92 -3.86
N GLY A 140 9.77 9.60 -4.97
CA GLY A 140 10.51 10.73 -5.50
C GLY A 140 11.99 10.43 -5.77
N ASP A 141 12.78 11.49 -5.88
CA ASP A 141 14.21 11.38 -6.15
C ASP A 141 14.96 10.62 -5.04
N ALA A 142 14.49 10.71 -3.79
CA ALA A 142 15.10 10.01 -2.65
C ALA A 142 15.06 8.49 -2.80
N GLY A 143 13.89 7.94 -3.06
CA GLY A 143 13.75 6.50 -3.20
C GLY A 143 14.38 5.99 -4.48
N LEU A 144 14.36 6.78 -5.55
CA LEU A 144 15.12 6.46 -6.77
C LEU A 144 16.62 6.33 -6.48
N GLU A 145 17.21 7.33 -5.83
CA GLU A 145 18.64 7.33 -5.51
C GLU A 145 19.01 6.19 -4.58
N PHE A 146 18.23 5.95 -3.52
CA PHE A 146 18.41 4.79 -2.64
C PHE A 146 18.41 3.47 -3.40
N LEU A 147 17.44 3.26 -4.29
CA LEU A 147 17.36 2.04 -5.09
C LEU A 147 18.56 1.89 -6.03
N GLU A 148 19.03 2.99 -6.63
CA GLU A 148 20.24 2.98 -7.47
C GLU A 148 21.52 2.69 -6.66
N GLU A 149 21.64 3.21 -5.44
CA GLU A 149 22.77 2.93 -4.55
C GLU A 149 22.80 1.45 -4.17
N VAL A 150 21.68 0.90 -3.71
CA VAL A 150 21.59 -0.52 -3.36
C VAL A 150 21.84 -1.42 -4.58
N SER A 151 21.33 -1.04 -5.75
CA SER A 151 21.60 -1.73 -7.03
C SER A 151 23.10 -1.74 -7.39
N LYS A 152 23.81 -0.62 -7.17
CA LYS A 152 25.26 -0.49 -7.45
C LYS A 152 26.14 -1.34 -6.54
N GLU A 153 25.68 -1.67 -5.33
CA GLU A 153 26.37 -2.59 -4.42
C GLU A 153 26.39 -4.04 -4.94
N GLY A 154 25.67 -4.35 -6.02
CA GLY A 154 25.63 -5.68 -6.63
C GLY A 154 24.85 -6.70 -5.79
N LEU A 155 24.03 -6.22 -4.86
CA LEU A 155 23.22 -7.06 -3.97
C LEU A 155 22.01 -7.62 -4.72
N LEU A 156 21.86 -8.93 -4.66
CA LEU A 156 20.73 -9.65 -5.26
C LEU A 156 19.73 -10.08 -4.19
N VAL A 157 18.45 -10.12 -4.57
CA VAL A 157 17.40 -10.69 -3.71
C VAL A 157 17.64 -12.19 -3.50
N LYS A 158 17.44 -12.67 -2.27
CA LYS A 158 17.61 -14.08 -1.85
C LYS A 158 16.31 -14.87 -1.88
N VAL A 159 15.18 -14.21 -2.03
CA VAL A 159 13.83 -14.81 -2.03
C VAL A 159 13.01 -14.25 -3.19
N LYS A 160 11.99 -15.01 -3.61
CA LYS A 160 11.06 -14.57 -4.67
C LYS A 160 10.52 -13.19 -4.33
N SER A 161 10.79 -12.20 -5.19
CA SER A 161 10.47 -10.80 -4.93
C SER A 161 9.69 -10.22 -6.10
N THR A 162 8.50 -9.71 -5.81
CA THR A 162 7.62 -9.04 -6.78
C THR A 162 7.42 -7.58 -6.41
N THR A 163 6.88 -6.76 -7.31
CA THR A 163 6.77 -5.31 -7.16
C THR A 163 5.35 -4.79 -7.27
N ASN A 164 5.05 -3.76 -6.46
CA ASN A 164 3.87 -2.92 -6.61
C ASN A 164 3.85 -2.17 -7.95
N PRO A 165 2.70 -1.59 -8.34
CA PRO A 165 2.59 -0.78 -9.54
C PRO A 165 3.53 0.42 -9.52
N THR A 166 4.05 0.76 -10.69
CA THR A 166 4.76 1.98 -10.99
C THR A 166 3.78 3.15 -11.17
N GLY A 167 4.29 4.36 -11.38
CA GLY A 167 3.46 5.54 -11.65
C GLY A 167 2.90 5.64 -13.08
N MET A 168 3.26 4.74 -13.99
CA MET A 168 2.84 4.82 -15.40
C MET A 168 2.83 3.46 -16.10
N ASP A 169 2.09 3.32 -17.19
CA ASP A 169 2.23 2.12 -18.03
C ASP A 169 3.61 2.14 -18.69
N LEU A 170 4.45 1.14 -18.42
CA LEU A 170 5.85 1.15 -18.88
C LEU A 170 6.00 1.14 -20.40
N ARG A 171 4.96 0.75 -21.14
CA ARG A 171 4.95 0.73 -22.60
C ARG A 171 4.09 1.84 -23.20
N ARG A 172 3.00 2.21 -22.53
CA ARG A 172 1.97 3.13 -23.05
C ARG A 172 1.90 4.46 -22.31
N TRP A 173 2.90 4.82 -21.51
CA TRP A 173 2.91 6.07 -20.73
C TRP A 173 2.75 7.34 -21.60
N ARG A 174 3.23 7.33 -22.85
CA ARG A 174 2.99 8.45 -23.79
C ARG A 174 1.51 8.61 -24.14
N GLU A 175 0.79 7.50 -24.32
CA GLU A 175 -0.67 7.52 -24.53
C GLU A 175 -1.45 7.98 -23.29
N MET A 176 -0.82 7.89 -22.11
CA MET A 176 -1.38 8.42 -20.86
C MET A 176 -1.10 9.92 -20.68
N GLY A 177 -0.22 10.52 -21.49
CA GLY A 177 0.19 11.92 -21.34
C GLY A 177 1.29 12.16 -20.30
N ILE A 178 1.98 11.11 -19.85
CA ILE A 178 3.07 11.23 -18.87
C ILE A 178 4.26 11.96 -19.53
N SER A 179 4.89 12.89 -18.80
CA SER A 179 6.03 13.64 -19.29
C SER A 179 7.29 12.76 -19.45
N GLU A 180 8.15 13.10 -20.41
CA GLU A 180 9.44 12.42 -20.62
C GLU A 180 10.30 12.43 -19.34
N SER A 181 10.32 13.55 -18.61
CA SER A 181 11.11 13.69 -17.37
C SER A 181 10.59 12.79 -16.24
N TYR A 182 9.27 12.62 -16.10
CA TYR A 182 8.69 11.68 -15.16
C TYR A 182 9.02 10.24 -15.57
N ALA A 183 8.84 9.94 -16.86
CA ALA A 183 9.06 8.60 -17.40
C ALA A 183 10.50 8.13 -17.24
N GLU A 184 11.47 9.00 -17.51
CA GLU A 184 12.89 8.72 -17.32
C GLU A 184 13.20 8.30 -15.87
N LYS A 185 12.72 9.08 -14.89
CA LYS A 185 12.94 8.79 -13.46
C LYS A 185 12.25 7.49 -13.02
N GLN A 186 11.03 7.26 -13.50
CA GLN A 186 10.31 6.01 -13.21
C GLN A 186 11.02 4.78 -13.81
N LEU A 187 11.56 4.89 -15.03
CA LEU A 187 12.30 3.81 -15.68
C LEU A 187 13.62 3.50 -14.98
N ARG A 188 14.28 4.50 -14.39
CA ARG A 188 15.47 4.28 -13.56
C ARG A 188 15.15 3.48 -12.29
N ILE A 189 14.03 3.76 -11.62
CA ILE A 189 13.53 2.94 -10.50
C ILE A 189 13.32 1.49 -10.94
N VAL A 190 12.64 1.29 -12.07
CA VAL A 190 12.40 -0.04 -12.65
C VAL A 190 13.72 -0.75 -12.92
N LYS A 191 14.67 -0.09 -13.58
CA LYS A 191 15.99 -0.65 -13.89
C LYS A 191 16.75 -1.10 -12.63
N ALA A 192 16.75 -0.29 -11.58
CA ALA A 192 17.41 -0.61 -10.32
C ALA A 192 16.77 -1.84 -9.65
N LEU A 193 15.44 -1.94 -9.62
CA LEU A 193 14.75 -3.12 -9.08
C LEU A 193 15.08 -4.39 -9.87
N LEU A 194 15.03 -4.33 -11.20
CA LEU A 194 15.30 -5.49 -12.04
C LEU A 194 16.76 -5.95 -11.95
N SER A 195 17.72 -5.03 -11.82
CA SER A 195 19.14 -5.39 -11.66
C SER A 195 19.42 -6.12 -10.34
N MET A 196 18.58 -5.92 -9.31
CA MET A 196 18.67 -6.65 -8.03
C MET A 196 18.02 -8.05 -8.10
N GLY A 197 17.49 -8.47 -9.26
CA GLY A 197 16.85 -9.78 -9.45
C GLY A 197 15.36 -9.81 -9.07
N VAL A 198 14.71 -8.65 -8.92
CA VAL A 198 13.27 -8.56 -8.65
C VAL A 198 12.47 -8.88 -9.92
N GLU A 199 11.37 -9.61 -9.78
CA GLU A 199 10.48 -9.96 -10.91
C GLU A 199 9.73 -8.72 -11.44
N PRO A 200 9.60 -8.54 -12.77
CA PRO A 200 8.92 -7.40 -13.40
C PRO A 200 7.38 -7.50 -13.34
N THR A 201 6.80 -7.66 -12.16
CA THR A 201 5.35 -7.90 -12.01
C THR A 201 4.48 -6.65 -12.01
N PHE A 202 4.98 -5.56 -11.40
CA PHE A 202 4.35 -4.24 -11.31
C PHE A 202 2.83 -4.25 -11.07
N THR A 203 2.39 -4.94 -10.02
CA THR A 203 0.97 -5.11 -9.70
C THR A 203 0.72 -5.14 -8.19
N CYS A 204 -0.41 -4.57 -7.75
CA CYS A 204 -0.84 -4.67 -6.35
C CYS A 204 -1.51 -6.01 -6.02
N THR A 205 -1.63 -6.90 -7.00
CA THR A 205 -2.25 -8.23 -6.89
C THR A 205 -1.24 -9.35 -7.20
N PRO A 206 -0.14 -9.46 -6.43
CA PRO A 206 0.94 -10.42 -6.71
C PRO A 206 0.44 -11.89 -6.76
N TYR A 207 -0.62 -12.20 -6.02
CA TYR A 207 -1.29 -13.50 -5.97
C TYR A 207 -2.06 -13.87 -7.24
N LEU A 208 -2.26 -12.94 -8.18
CA LEU A 208 -2.81 -13.21 -9.52
C LEU A 208 -1.71 -13.47 -10.57
N VAL A 209 -0.45 -13.24 -10.21
CA VAL A 209 0.72 -13.32 -11.12
C VAL A 209 1.82 -14.21 -10.52
N GLY A 210 1.41 -15.32 -9.91
CA GLY A 210 2.33 -16.37 -9.49
C GLY A 210 3.07 -16.17 -8.16
N ASN A 211 2.84 -15.09 -7.41
CA ASN A 211 3.28 -14.97 -6.01
C ASN A 211 2.09 -15.16 -5.07
N ARG A 212 1.66 -16.43 -4.95
CA ARG A 212 0.47 -16.86 -4.19
C ARG A 212 0.88 -17.84 -3.07
N PRO A 213 1.21 -17.34 -1.86
CA PRO A 213 1.63 -18.18 -0.75
C PRO A 213 0.51 -19.10 -0.25
N LYS A 214 0.90 -20.21 0.37
CA LYS A 214 -0.02 -21.18 0.98
C LYS A 214 -0.38 -20.78 2.42
N LYS A 215 -1.45 -21.38 2.94
CA LYS A 215 -1.86 -21.22 4.34
C LYS A 215 -0.70 -21.54 5.28
N GLY A 216 -0.43 -20.65 6.22
CA GLY A 216 0.64 -20.76 7.22
C GLY A 216 2.02 -20.29 6.74
N GLU A 217 2.24 -20.06 5.44
CA GLU A 217 3.52 -19.55 4.95
C GLU A 217 3.75 -18.10 5.40
N HIS A 218 5.00 -17.79 5.74
CA HIS A 218 5.41 -16.44 6.13
C HIS A 218 5.95 -15.69 4.92
N VAL A 219 5.45 -14.47 4.71
CA VAL A 219 5.90 -13.56 3.64
C VAL A 219 6.13 -12.17 4.21
N CYS A 220 6.87 -11.32 3.49
CA CYS A 220 7.09 -9.92 3.88
C CYS A 220 6.58 -9.01 2.77
N TRP A 221 5.32 -8.56 2.88
CA TRP A 221 4.64 -7.80 1.84
C TRP A 221 4.33 -6.38 2.31
N GLY A 222 4.62 -5.40 1.44
CA GLY A 222 4.41 -3.99 1.76
C GLY A 222 3.14 -3.37 1.17
N GLU A 223 2.48 -4.04 0.24
CA GLU A 223 1.22 -3.56 -0.36
C GLU A 223 0.04 -3.88 0.56
N SER A 224 -0.60 -2.85 1.10
CA SER A 224 -1.63 -3.00 2.14
C SER A 224 -2.82 -3.86 1.70
N SER A 225 -3.25 -3.75 0.44
CA SER A 225 -4.34 -4.59 -0.08
C SER A 225 -3.92 -6.05 -0.26
N ALA A 226 -2.67 -6.29 -0.66
CA ALA A 226 -2.13 -7.64 -0.81
C ALA A 226 -1.88 -8.30 0.56
N VAL A 227 -1.47 -7.53 1.56
CA VAL A 227 -1.33 -7.98 2.96
C VAL A 227 -2.66 -8.49 3.49
N ALA A 228 -3.73 -7.69 3.38
CA ALA A 228 -5.06 -8.10 3.81
C ALA A 228 -5.54 -9.36 3.09
N PHE A 229 -5.28 -9.47 1.78
CA PHE A 229 -5.63 -10.66 1.00
C PHE A 229 -4.80 -11.89 1.40
N ALA A 230 -3.49 -11.73 1.59
CA ALA A 230 -2.60 -12.82 2.00
C ALA A 230 -3.01 -13.38 3.37
N ASN A 231 -3.27 -12.50 4.33
CA ASN A 231 -3.69 -12.90 5.66
C ASN A 231 -5.07 -13.55 5.67
N SER A 232 -6.05 -12.93 5.00
CA SER A 232 -7.48 -13.29 5.15
C SER A 232 -7.90 -14.39 4.18
N VAL A 233 -7.47 -14.32 2.92
CA VAL A 233 -7.94 -15.22 1.86
C VAL A 233 -7.00 -16.42 1.69
N LEU A 234 -5.70 -16.18 1.73
CA LEU A 234 -4.70 -17.25 1.57
C LEU A 234 -4.32 -17.93 2.90
N GLY A 235 -4.56 -17.26 4.03
CA GLY A 235 -4.11 -17.72 5.34
C GLY A 235 -2.59 -17.68 5.50
N ALA A 236 -1.88 -16.94 4.64
CA ALA A 236 -0.47 -16.64 4.80
C ALA A 236 -0.27 -15.62 5.92
N ARG A 237 0.98 -15.36 6.30
CA ARG A 237 1.32 -14.55 7.48
C ARG A 237 2.28 -13.44 7.10
N THR A 238 1.82 -12.20 7.16
CA THR A 238 2.62 -10.98 6.92
C THR A 238 2.03 -9.80 7.67
N ASN A 239 2.87 -8.86 8.08
CA ASN A 239 2.40 -7.55 8.53
C ASN A 239 2.25 -6.61 7.34
N ARG A 240 1.76 -5.40 7.59
CA ARG A 240 1.88 -4.25 6.68
C ARG A 240 3.29 -3.67 6.73
N GLU A 241 4.18 -4.17 5.88
CA GLU A 241 5.60 -3.82 5.92
C GLU A 241 5.93 -2.51 5.15
N GLY A 242 6.95 -1.79 5.61
CA GLY A 242 7.44 -0.57 4.93
C GLY A 242 8.23 -0.90 3.66
N GLY A 243 8.20 -0.01 2.66
CA GLY A 243 8.88 -0.24 1.37
C GLY A 243 10.38 -0.53 1.51
N VAL A 244 11.08 0.28 2.30
CA VAL A 244 12.50 0.08 2.60
C VAL A 244 12.76 -1.28 3.28
N LYS A 245 11.92 -1.64 4.27
CA LYS A 245 12.01 -2.93 4.96
C LYS A 245 11.79 -4.11 4.01
N THR A 246 10.86 -4.02 3.07
CA THR A 246 10.65 -5.09 2.09
C THR A 246 11.88 -5.32 1.21
N ILE A 247 12.60 -4.27 0.82
CA ILE A 247 13.86 -4.39 0.06
C ILE A 247 14.93 -5.11 0.91
N VAL A 248 15.08 -4.70 2.16
CA VAL A 248 16.01 -5.36 3.10
C VAL A 248 15.64 -6.83 3.30
N ALA A 249 14.36 -7.13 3.56
CA ALA A 249 13.88 -8.50 3.73
C ALA A 249 14.06 -9.35 2.47
N ALA A 250 13.97 -8.76 1.26
CA ALA A 250 14.24 -9.45 0.01
C ALA A 250 15.70 -9.90 -0.10
N MET A 251 16.64 -9.08 0.39
CA MET A 251 18.08 -9.35 0.34
C MET A 251 18.56 -10.24 1.49
N VAL A 252 17.90 -10.19 2.64
CA VAL A 252 18.26 -11.01 3.81
C VAL A 252 17.52 -12.35 3.82
N GLY A 253 16.27 -12.39 3.34
CA GLY A 253 15.40 -13.58 3.35
C GLY A 253 14.67 -13.83 4.69
N PHE A 254 14.77 -12.88 5.63
CA PHE A 254 14.15 -12.97 6.95
C PHE A 254 13.43 -11.67 7.31
N THR A 255 12.42 -11.78 8.15
CA THR A 255 11.74 -10.63 8.80
C THR A 255 11.57 -10.93 10.30
N PRO A 256 11.51 -9.91 11.18
CA PRO A 256 11.16 -10.13 12.57
C PRO A 256 9.80 -10.82 12.73
N LYS A 257 9.69 -11.77 13.66
CA LYS A 257 8.48 -12.53 13.93
C LYS A 257 7.61 -11.82 14.96
N TYR A 258 6.72 -10.95 14.49
CA TYR A 258 5.77 -10.20 15.33
C TYR A 258 4.42 -10.01 14.61
N GLY A 259 3.47 -9.36 15.29
CA GLY A 259 2.21 -8.95 14.67
C GLY A 259 1.45 -10.13 14.08
N MET A 260 1.04 -10.01 12.82
CA MET A 260 0.25 -11.01 12.09
C MET A 260 1.00 -12.30 11.76
N HIS A 261 2.31 -12.39 12.07
CA HIS A 261 3.02 -13.67 12.10
C HIS A 261 2.64 -14.55 13.29
N LEU A 262 2.08 -13.97 14.34
CA LEU A 262 1.71 -14.63 15.58
C LEU A 262 0.21 -14.92 15.61
N GLU A 263 -0.17 -16.15 15.97
CA GLU A 263 -1.57 -16.58 15.91
C GLU A 263 -2.46 -15.82 16.91
N GLU A 264 -1.94 -15.52 18.09
CA GLU A 264 -2.62 -14.74 19.12
C GLU A 264 -3.10 -13.37 18.61
N ASN A 265 -2.36 -12.77 17.67
CA ASN A 265 -2.70 -11.48 17.08
C ASN A 265 -3.74 -11.57 15.97
N ARG A 266 -3.98 -12.78 15.45
CA ARG A 266 -4.91 -13.06 14.35
C ARG A 266 -6.32 -13.40 14.83
N ARG A 267 -6.50 -13.54 16.15
CA ARG A 267 -7.81 -13.77 16.79
C ARG A 267 -8.71 -12.55 16.62
N PRO A 268 -9.97 -12.73 16.21
CA PRO A 268 -10.88 -11.61 16.01
C PRO A 268 -11.17 -10.87 17.31
N ASN A 269 -11.17 -9.54 17.25
CA ASN A 269 -11.55 -8.66 18.36
C ASN A 269 -12.77 -7.79 18.06
N LEU A 270 -13.35 -7.95 16.87
CA LEU A 270 -14.59 -7.31 16.46
C LEU A 270 -15.44 -8.33 15.70
N LEU A 271 -16.68 -8.52 16.14
CA LEU A 271 -17.69 -9.29 15.42
C LEU A 271 -18.63 -8.34 14.68
N VAL A 272 -18.73 -8.52 13.37
CA VAL A 272 -19.59 -7.74 12.47
C VAL A 272 -20.74 -8.61 11.99
N ASN A 273 -21.95 -8.32 12.48
CA ASN A 273 -23.17 -9.01 12.06
C ASN A 273 -23.84 -8.23 10.93
N LEU A 274 -23.97 -8.84 9.75
CA LEU A 274 -24.64 -8.19 8.63
C LEU A 274 -26.14 -8.49 8.61
N GLU A 275 -26.93 -7.44 8.52
CA GLU A 275 -28.39 -7.47 8.34
C GLU A 275 -28.78 -6.99 6.93
N VAL A 276 -27.82 -6.93 6.00
CA VAL A 276 -27.97 -6.48 4.62
C VAL A 276 -27.29 -7.44 3.65
N SER A 277 -27.88 -7.61 2.46
CA SER A 277 -27.28 -8.40 1.37
C SER A 277 -26.30 -7.54 0.56
N LEU A 278 -25.09 -8.06 0.36
CA LEU A 278 -24.06 -7.40 -0.44
C LEU A 278 -24.07 -7.91 -1.88
N GLN A 279 -23.83 -7.03 -2.84
CA GLN A 279 -23.71 -7.38 -4.26
C GLN A 279 -22.44 -6.79 -4.88
N GLY A 280 -21.53 -7.68 -5.30
CA GLY A 280 -20.35 -7.29 -6.05
C GLY A 280 -19.32 -6.50 -5.26
N ARG A 281 -18.23 -6.16 -5.94
CA ARG A 281 -17.03 -5.59 -5.32
C ARG A 281 -17.27 -4.27 -4.60
N THR A 282 -18.15 -3.43 -5.13
CA THR A 282 -18.42 -2.09 -4.58
C THR A 282 -19.04 -2.21 -3.19
N ASP A 283 -20.06 -3.05 -3.01
CA ASP A 283 -20.71 -3.22 -1.71
C ASP A 283 -19.76 -3.82 -0.65
N PHE A 284 -18.99 -4.85 -1.03
CA PHE A 284 -17.97 -5.45 -0.15
C PHE A 284 -16.88 -4.44 0.23
N GLY A 285 -16.46 -3.60 -0.71
CA GLY A 285 -15.51 -2.52 -0.46
C GLY A 285 -16.08 -1.46 0.47
N THR A 286 -17.32 -1.02 0.24
CA THR A 286 -18.03 -0.04 1.07
C THR A 286 -18.20 -0.55 2.51
N LEU A 287 -18.59 -1.81 2.68
CA LEU A 287 -18.67 -2.44 4.00
C LEU A 287 -17.33 -2.39 4.74
N ALA A 288 -16.26 -2.85 4.11
CA ALA A 288 -14.94 -2.86 4.75
C ALA A 288 -14.39 -1.45 4.99
N TYR A 289 -14.72 -0.51 4.12
CA TYR A 289 -14.41 0.90 4.33
C TYR A 289 -15.05 1.43 5.61
N TYR A 290 -16.35 1.17 5.80
CA TYR A 290 -17.09 1.55 6.99
C TYR A 290 -16.48 0.92 8.25
N VAL A 291 -16.31 -0.40 8.26
CA VAL A 291 -15.74 -1.12 9.41
C VAL A 291 -14.34 -0.64 9.74
N GLY A 292 -13.49 -0.41 8.74
CA GLY A 292 -12.15 0.12 8.97
C GLY A 292 -12.17 1.54 9.55
N SER A 293 -13.12 2.38 9.16
CA SER A 293 -13.29 3.72 9.73
C SER A 293 -13.81 3.66 11.17
N LEU A 294 -14.73 2.74 11.45
CA LEU A 294 -15.34 2.54 12.77
C LEU A 294 -14.35 1.96 13.78
N ALA A 295 -13.60 0.93 13.38
CA ALA A 295 -12.71 0.18 14.26
C ALA A 295 -11.32 -0.01 13.61
N PRO A 296 -10.48 1.05 13.56
CA PRO A 296 -9.14 0.96 13.01
C PRO A 296 -8.29 -0.10 13.72
N LYS A 297 -7.46 -0.80 12.96
CA LYS A 297 -6.53 -1.87 13.42
C LYS A 297 -7.21 -3.08 14.08
N SER A 298 -8.53 -3.19 13.98
CA SER A 298 -9.25 -4.38 14.42
C SER A 298 -8.93 -5.58 13.53
N VAL A 299 -9.24 -6.77 14.04
CA VAL A 299 -9.33 -8.01 13.29
C VAL A 299 -10.82 -8.39 13.26
N PRO A 300 -11.58 -7.89 12.26
CA PRO A 300 -13.01 -8.15 12.17
C PRO A 300 -13.28 -9.59 11.74
N ARG A 301 -14.32 -10.19 12.32
CA ARG A 301 -14.98 -11.38 11.80
C ARG A 301 -16.39 -11.00 11.33
N TYR A 302 -16.66 -11.26 10.06
CA TYR A 302 -17.94 -10.98 9.42
C TYR A 302 -18.83 -12.23 9.44
N GLU A 303 -20.05 -12.05 9.90
CA GLU A 303 -21.14 -13.02 9.85
C GLU A 303 -22.28 -12.48 8.96
N GLY A 304 -23.07 -13.38 8.36
CA GLY A 304 -24.14 -13.02 7.44
C GLY A 304 -23.72 -12.89 5.96
N ILE A 305 -22.47 -13.24 5.61
CA ILE A 305 -22.01 -13.33 4.22
C ILE A 305 -22.06 -14.80 3.78
N PRO A 306 -23.04 -15.23 2.95
CA PRO A 306 -23.19 -16.63 2.58
C PRO A 306 -22.14 -17.10 1.56
N LYS A 307 -21.65 -16.18 0.72
CA LYS A 307 -20.66 -16.44 -0.33
C LYS A 307 -19.90 -15.15 -0.67
N ALA A 308 -18.66 -15.31 -1.13
CA ALA A 308 -17.85 -14.22 -1.64
C ALA A 308 -16.87 -14.76 -2.69
N SER A 309 -16.74 -14.04 -3.80
CA SER A 309 -15.72 -14.28 -4.82
C SER A 309 -14.36 -13.69 -4.40
N GLU A 310 -13.25 -14.16 -4.98
CA GLU A 310 -11.93 -13.54 -4.74
C GLU A 310 -11.92 -12.05 -5.11
N ALA A 311 -12.69 -11.63 -6.12
CA ALA A 311 -12.81 -10.24 -6.53
C ALA A 311 -13.46 -9.37 -5.42
N GLU A 312 -14.49 -9.90 -4.75
CA GLU A 312 -15.15 -9.25 -3.61
C GLU A 312 -14.23 -9.21 -2.39
N LEU A 313 -13.56 -10.32 -2.05
CA LEU A 313 -12.60 -10.39 -0.94
C LEU A 313 -11.40 -9.46 -1.14
N LYS A 314 -10.93 -9.34 -2.39
CA LYS A 314 -9.89 -8.39 -2.79
C LYS A 314 -10.31 -6.94 -2.59
N SER A 315 -11.55 -6.60 -2.97
CA SER A 315 -12.13 -5.27 -2.73
C SER A 315 -12.25 -4.97 -1.24
N MET A 316 -12.73 -5.95 -0.48
CA MET A 316 -12.89 -5.88 0.96
C MET A 316 -11.56 -5.60 1.68
N GLY A 317 -10.53 -6.42 1.40
CA GLY A 317 -9.19 -6.23 1.98
C GLY A 317 -8.58 -4.88 1.60
N ALA A 318 -8.75 -4.45 0.35
CA ALA A 318 -8.24 -3.16 -0.11
C ALA A 318 -8.88 -1.97 0.61
N ALA A 319 -10.20 -1.99 0.77
CA ALA A 319 -10.94 -0.89 1.38
C ALA A 319 -10.70 -0.80 2.89
N GLY A 320 -10.76 -1.91 3.62
CA GLY A 320 -10.49 -1.95 5.06
C GLY A 320 -9.05 -1.56 5.41
N ALA A 321 -8.08 -1.97 4.58
CA ALA A 321 -6.70 -1.53 4.73
C ALA A 321 -6.54 -0.02 4.52
N ALA A 322 -7.32 0.58 3.62
CA ALA A 322 -7.26 2.00 3.29
C ALA A 322 -7.92 2.92 4.33
N SER A 323 -9.05 2.51 4.91
CA SER A 323 -9.76 3.30 5.93
C SER A 323 -9.24 3.07 7.34
N GLY A 324 -8.96 1.82 7.70
CA GLY A 324 -8.68 1.42 9.08
C GLY A 324 -7.35 0.75 9.34
N SER A 325 -6.50 0.56 8.33
CA SER A 325 -5.31 -0.31 8.45
C SER A 325 -5.66 -1.73 8.90
N ILE A 326 -6.77 -2.29 8.39
CA ILE A 326 -7.14 -3.68 8.62
C ILE A 326 -6.16 -4.58 7.84
N GLU A 327 -5.35 -5.36 8.56
CA GLU A 327 -4.35 -6.27 7.98
C GLU A 327 -4.87 -7.70 7.81
N LEU A 328 -5.94 -8.05 8.51
CA LEU A 328 -6.57 -9.37 8.52
C LEU A 328 -8.06 -9.20 8.82
N PHE A 329 -8.90 -9.92 8.09
CA PHE A 329 -10.30 -10.12 8.41
C PHE A 329 -10.68 -11.59 8.27
N HIS A 330 -11.75 -11.98 8.94
CA HIS A 330 -12.34 -13.30 8.83
C HIS A 330 -13.75 -13.21 8.29
N ILE A 331 -14.18 -14.16 7.47
CA ILE A 331 -15.58 -14.32 7.09
C ILE A 331 -15.98 -15.74 7.44
N ASP A 332 -17.04 -15.89 8.22
CA ASP A 332 -17.50 -17.19 8.70
C ASP A 332 -17.63 -18.19 7.55
N ARG A 333 -17.05 -19.39 7.71
CA ARG A 333 -17.05 -20.50 6.74
C ARG A 333 -16.38 -20.22 5.39
N ILE A 334 -15.83 -19.01 5.15
CA ILE A 334 -15.20 -18.63 3.89
C ILE A 334 -13.68 -18.49 4.06
N THR A 335 -13.21 -17.74 5.07
CA THR A 335 -11.76 -17.54 5.24
C THR A 335 -11.10 -18.69 6.00
N PRO A 336 -9.83 -19.05 5.71
CA PRO A 336 -9.22 -20.29 6.21
C PRO A 336 -9.00 -20.35 7.73
N GLU A 337 -9.04 -19.22 8.42
CA GLU A 337 -8.80 -19.08 9.86
C GLU A 337 -10.03 -18.51 10.61
N ALA A 338 -11.21 -18.52 9.98
CA ALA A 338 -12.45 -18.01 10.58
C ALA A 338 -12.83 -18.73 11.89
N THR A 339 -12.30 -19.92 12.15
CA THR A 339 -12.57 -20.72 13.35
C THR A 339 -11.74 -20.33 14.57
N LEU A 340 -10.79 -19.39 14.44
CA LEU A 340 -10.02 -18.91 15.58
C LEU A 340 -10.94 -18.33 16.68
N PRO A 341 -10.63 -18.57 17.96
CA PRO A 341 -11.44 -18.03 19.05
C PRO A 341 -11.32 -16.51 19.10
N TYR A 342 -12.41 -15.86 19.52
CA TYR A 342 -12.43 -14.43 19.78
C TYR A 342 -11.42 -14.04 20.87
N LYS A 343 -10.87 -12.83 20.77
CA LYS A 343 -10.15 -12.21 21.89
C LYS A 343 -11.12 -11.89 23.02
N GLU A 344 -10.60 -11.87 24.24
CA GLU A 344 -11.33 -11.35 25.39
C GLU A 344 -11.75 -9.89 25.12
N GLY A 345 -12.98 -9.54 25.52
CA GLY A 345 -13.53 -8.22 25.24
C GLY A 345 -13.91 -7.95 23.78
N CYS A 346 -14.07 -8.99 22.94
CA CYS A 346 -14.46 -8.82 21.54
C CYS A 346 -15.73 -7.97 21.40
N GLU A 347 -15.60 -6.85 20.71
CA GLU A 347 -16.71 -5.93 20.44
C GLU A 347 -17.66 -6.53 19.41
N ARG A 348 -18.90 -6.04 19.39
CA ARG A 348 -19.95 -6.50 18.47
C ARG A 348 -20.66 -5.33 17.85
N VAL A 349 -20.76 -5.34 16.52
CA VAL A 349 -21.48 -4.33 15.75
C VAL A 349 -22.47 -5.01 14.81
N ARG A 350 -23.56 -4.30 14.50
CA ARG A 350 -24.53 -4.69 13.48
C ARG A 350 -24.46 -3.68 12.35
N ILE A 351 -24.47 -4.17 11.12
CA ILE A 351 -24.39 -3.32 9.93
C ILE A 351 -25.54 -3.66 9.01
N GLY A 352 -26.35 -2.65 8.71
CA GLY A 352 -27.46 -2.71 7.76
C GLY A 352 -27.24 -1.75 6.59
N SER A 353 -28.35 -1.41 5.93
CA SER A 353 -28.34 -0.55 4.74
C SER A 353 -27.93 0.90 5.04
N ASN A 354 -28.16 1.39 6.26
CA ASN A 354 -27.88 2.78 6.62
C ASN A 354 -26.37 3.04 6.68
N GLU A 355 -25.61 2.15 7.31
CA GLU A 355 -24.15 2.26 7.43
C GLU A 355 -23.47 2.15 6.05
N LEU A 356 -23.99 1.30 5.15
CA LEU A 356 -23.50 1.24 3.77
C LEU A 356 -23.78 2.54 3.00
N LYS A 357 -24.95 3.15 3.22
CA LYS A 357 -25.31 4.43 2.61
C LYS A 357 -24.38 5.54 3.11
N GLU A 358 -24.17 5.63 4.41
CA GLU A 358 -23.25 6.59 5.03
C GLU A 358 -21.82 6.45 4.46
N ALA A 359 -21.30 5.23 4.40
CA ALA A 359 -19.99 4.98 3.82
C ALA A 359 -19.90 5.39 2.34
N LYS A 360 -20.96 5.15 1.56
CA LYS A 360 -21.01 5.56 0.15
C LYS A 360 -21.00 7.08 0.01
N GLU A 361 -21.75 7.79 0.85
CA GLU A 361 -21.77 9.26 0.89
C GLU A 361 -20.38 9.83 1.25
N LEU A 362 -19.65 9.22 2.18
CA LEU A 362 -18.28 9.61 2.53
C LEU A 362 -17.25 9.35 1.42
N LEU A 363 -17.50 8.38 0.54
CA LEU A 363 -16.60 8.01 -0.55
C LEU A 363 -16.82 8.84 -1.82
N SER A 364 -17.99 9.46 -1.98
CA SER A 364 -18.30 10.31 -3.13
C SER A 364 -18.22 11.78 -2.73
N THR A 365 -17.15 12.46 -3.12
CA THR A 365 -16.92 13.86 -2.75
C THR A 365 -17.48 14.85 -3.78
N SER A 366 -17.98 14.38 -4.91
CA SER A 366 -18.61 15.21 -5.94
C SER A 366 -19.79 14.50 -6.60
N GLY A 367 -20.76 15.29 -7.07
CA GLY A 367 -21.86 14.87 -7.93
C GLY A 367 -21.73 15.37 -9.38
N SER A 368 -20.60 16.01 -9.72
CA SER A 368 -20.35 16.53 -11.06
C SER A 368 -20.09 15.40 -12.07
N VAL A 369 -20.13 15.74 -13.36
CA VAL A 369 -19.70 14.83 -14.43
C VAL A 369 -18.19 14.60 -14.28
N PRO A 370 -17.72 13.35 -14.21
CA PRO A 370 -16.29 13.04 -14.08
C PRO A 370 -15.54 13.33 -15.38
N ASP A 371 -14.30 13.79 -15.24
CA ASP A 371 -13.36 13.97 -16.35
C ASP A 371 -12.84 12.61 -16.86
N ILE A 372 -12.84 11.60 -16.00
CA ILE A 372 -12.34 10.25 -16.28
C ILE A 372 -12.99 9.20 -15.38
N VAL A 373 -13.24 8.01 -15.93
CA VAL A 373 -13.62 6.81 -15.16
C VAL A 373 -12.41 5.88 -15.02
N VAL A 374 -12.10 5.46 -13.80
CA VAL A 374 -10.98 4.57 -13.48
C VAL A 374 -11.42 3.33 -12.70
N ILE A 375 -11.09 2.15 -13.22
CA ILE A 375 -11.49 0.85 -12.66
C ILE A 375 -10.27 -0.06 -12.52
N GLY A 376 -10.19 -0.84 -11.44
CA GLY A 376 -9.06 -1.75 -11.19
C GLY A 376 -8.17 -1.36 -10.01
N CYS A 377 -8.79 -0.94 -8.90
CA CYS A 377 -8.12 -0.85 -7.60
C CYS A 377 -8.80 -1.82 -6.62
N PRO A 378 -8.19 -2.97 -6.30
CA PRO A 378 -6.92 -3.49 -6.84
C PRO A 378 -7.02 -3.95 -8.31
N HIS A 379 -5.88 -4.19 -8.96
CA HIS A 379 -5.78 -4.57 -10.38
C HIS A 379 -6.74 -5.70 -10.75
N LEU A 380 -7.35 -5.57 -11.93
CA LEU A 380 -8.35 -6.50 -12.44
C LEU A 380 -7.75 -7.87 -12.73
N SER A 381 -8.43 -8.92 -12.29
CA SER A 381 -8.24 -10.30 -12.73
C SER A 381 -8.87 -10.52 -14.11
N ARG A 382 -8.64 -11.71 -14.68
CA ARG A 382 -9.29 -12.14 -15.93
C ARG A 382 -10.81 -12.05 -15.84
N ASP A 383 -11.43 -12.55 -14.78
CA ASP A 383 -12.90 -12.60 -14.68
C ASP A 383 -13.51 -11.20 -14.57
N GLU A 384 -12.81 -10.29 -13.92
CA GLU A 384 -13.22 -8.89 -13.86
C GLU A 384 -13.05 -8.18 -15.22
N LEU A 385 -12.05 -8.57 -16.03
CA LEU A 385 -11.93 -8.13 -17.42
C LEU A 385 -13.02 -8.72 -18.32
N VAL A 386 -13.44 -9.98 -18.09
CA VAL A 386 -14.58 -10.58 -18.81
C VAL A 386 -15.84 -9.76 -18.56
N LYS A 387 -16.14 -9.49 -17.28
CA LYS A 387 -17.27 -8.63 -16.91
C LYS A 387 -17.18 -7.24 -17.55
N ALA A 388 -16.00 -6.64 -17.58
CA ALA A 388 -15.80 -5.35 -18.24
C ALA A 388 -16.08 -5.39 -19.75
N ALA A 389 -15.59 -6.44 -20.43
CA ALA A 389 -15.84 -6.62 -21.86
C ALA A 389 -17.33 -6.77 -22.16
N ASP A 390 -18.05 -7.54 -21.36
CA ASP A 390 -19.48 -7.79 -21.55
C ASP A 390 -20.31 -6.53 -21.27
N LEU A 391 -19.95 -5.74 -20.25
CA LEU A 391 -20.64 -4.47 -19.96
C LEU A 391 -20.43 -3.42 -21.06
N LEU A 392 -19.24 -3.38 -21.65
CA LEU A 392 -18.86 -2.40 -22.68
C LEU A 392 -19.16 -2.86 -24.12
N GLU A 393 -19.63 -4.09 -24.30
CA GLU A 393 -19.93 -4.65 -25.62
C GLU A 393 -21.03 -3.83 -26.32
N GLY A 394 -20.76 -3.44 -27.58
CA GLY A 394 -21.66 -2.61 -28.36
C GLY A 394 -21.84 -1.18 -27.84
N ARG A 395 -20.93 -0.67 -27.00
CA ARG A 395 -20.98 0.70 -26.45
C ARG A 395 -19.77 1.55 -26.85
N LYS A 396 -19.91 2.87 -26.81
CA LYS A 396 -18.82 3.86 -26.86
C LYS A 396 -18.75 4.66 -25.56
N VAL A 397 -17.55 4.79 -25.00
CA VAL A 397 -17.31 5.62 -23.82
C VAL A 397 -17.40 7.11 -24.17
N ARG A 398 -18.00 7.91 -23.29
CA ARG A 398 -18.23 9.36 -23.49
C ARG A 398 -17.18 10.24 -22.82
N VAL A 399 -16.44 9.68 -21.88
CA VAL A 399 -15.29 10.28 -21.20
C VAL A 399 -14.15 9.27 -21.23
N PRO A 400 -12.88 9.70 -21.06
CA PRO A 400 -11.77 8.78 -20.84
C PRO A 400 -12.13 7.69 -19.83
N PHE A 401 -11.89 6.42 -20.20
CA PHE A 401 -12.26 5.28 -19.38
C PHE A 401 -11.06 4.33 -19.29
N TRP A 402 -10.41 4.26 -18.13
CA TRP A 402 -9.20 3.47 -17.93
C TRP A 402 -9.45 2.29 -16.99
N LEU A 403 -9.06 1.11 -17.47
CA LEU A 403 -9.10 -0.15 -16.72
C LEU A 403 -7.67 -0.60 -16.45
N PHE A 404 -7.36 -0.89 -15.19
CA PHE A 404 -6.00 -1.24 -14.77
C PHE A 404 -5.89 -2.73 -14.40
N THR A 405 -4.94 -3.43 -15.01
CA THR A 405 -4.63 -4.84 -14.73
C THR A 405 -3.11 -5.06 -14.66
N SER A 406 -2.65 -6.27 -14.37
CA SER A 406 -1.21 -6.59 -14.46
C SER A 406 -0.83 -6.91 -15.91
N ARG A 407 0.45 -6.68 -16.25
CA ARG A 407 0.99 -6.98 -17.58
C ARG A 407 0.79 -8.45 -17.95
N GLU A 408 1.02 -9.35 -17.01
CA GLU A 408 0.84 -10.79 -17.23
C GLU A 408 -0.61 -11.15 -17.56
N ILE A 409 -1.59 -10.58 -16.85
CA ILE A 409 -3.01 -10.83 -17.13
C ILE A 409 -3.40 -10.24 -18.49
N PHE A 410 -2.93 -9.04 -18.81
CA PHE A 410 -3.14 -8.43 -20.13
C PHE A 410 -2.58 -9.30 -21.27
N GLU A 411 -1.31 -9.70 -21.17
CA GLU A 411 -0.62 -10.46 -22.22
C GLU A 411 -1.28 -11.82 -22.46
N LYS A 412 -1.77 -12.48 -21.40
CA LYS A 412 -2.52 -13.75 -21.49
C LYS A 412 -3.94 -13.58 -22.03
N ASN A 413 -4.48 -12.36 -22.10
CA ASN A 413 -5.88 -12.08 -22.44
C ASN A 413 -6.01 -10.93 -23.47
N LYS A 414 -5.07 -10.81 -24.41
CA LYS A 414 -5.05 -9.70 -25.39
C LYS A 414 -6.36 -9.53 -26.16
N ASP A 415 -6.97 -10.62 -26.61
CA ASP A 415 -8.21 -10.55 -27.38
C ASP A 415 -9.37 -10.00 -26.52
N LEU A 416 -9.40 -10.36 -25.24
CA LEU A 416 -10.35 -9.82 -24.28
C LEU A 416 -10.11 -8.32 -24.03
N CYS A 417 -8.86 -7.91 -23.85
CA CYS A 417 -8.51 -6.50 -23.71
C CYS A 417 -8.89 -5.70 -24.97
N ARG A 418 -8.65 -6.24 -26.18
CA ARG A 418 -9.08 -5.60 -27.43
C ARG A 418 -10.61 -5.48 -27.52
N ARG A 419 -11.39 -6.45 -27.01
CA ARG A 419 -12.86 -6.33 -26.94
C ARG A 419 -13.28 -5.12 -26.11
N ILE A 420 -12.63 -4.90 -24.96
CA ILE A 420 -12.85 -3.71 -24.12
C ILE A 420 -12.47 -2.44 -24.88
N GLU A 421 -11.30 -2.41 -25.52
CA GLU A 421 -10.77 -1.22 -26.19
C GLU A 421 -11.58 -0.81 -27.44
N LYS A 422 -12.36 -1.71 -28.06
CA LYS A 422 -13.31 -1.36 -29.12
C LYS A 422 -14.35 -0.31 -28.68
N SER A 423 -14.64 -0.22 -27.39
CA SER A 423 -15.53 0.80 -26.83
C SER A 423 -14.89 2.20 -26.74
N GLY A 424 -13.58 2.31 -26.96
CA GLY A 424 -12.80 3.52 -26.71
C GLY A 424 -12.19 3.58 -25.30
N ALA A 425 -12.54 2.65 -24.40
CA ALA A 425 -11.83 2.47 -23.14
C ALA A 425 -10.37 2.04 -23.38
N LYS A 426 -9.49 2.25 -22.40
CA LYS A 426 -8.09 1.78 -22.42
C LYS A 426 -7.87 0.73 -21.33
N VAL A 427 -7.16 -0.34 -21.67
CA VAL A 427 -6.66 -1.29 -20.67
C VAL A 427 -5.17 -1.03 -20.45
N LEU A 428 -4.83 -0.47 -19.30
CA LEU A 428 -3.47 -0.09 -18.90
C LEU A 428 -2.90 -1.12 -17.92
N CYS A 429 -1.58 -1.26 -17.89
CA CYS A 429 -0.91 -2.12 -16.90
C CYS A 429 0.32 -1.45 -16.31
N ASP A 430 1.00 -2.14 -15.39
CA ASP A 430 2.19 -1.68 -14.66
C ASP A 430 1.98 -0.46 -13.75
N THR A 431 0.79 0.16 -13.77
CA THR A 431 0.41 1.34 -13.00
C THR A 431 -1.00 1.23 -12.47
N CYS A 432 -1.35 2.06 -11.50
CA CYS A 432 -2.67 2.15 -10.90
C CYS A 432 -3.06 3.62 -10.74
N MET A 433 -4.36 3.92 -10.85
CA MET A 433 -4.92 5.28 -10.68
C MET A 433 -4.49 5.98 -9.38
N VAL A 434 -4.21 5.23 -8.31
CA VAL A 434 -3.78 5.81 -7.02
C VAL A 434 -2.36 6.38 -7.09
N VAL A 435 -1.48 5.78 -7.90
CA VAL A 435 -0.05 6.11 -7.95
C VAL A 435 0.40 6.77 -9.25
N CYS A 436 -0.48 6.83 -10.24
CA CYS A 436 -0.34 7.63 -11.45
C CYS A 436 -0.70 9.09 -11.15
N PRO A 437 0.03 10.10 -11.68
CA PRO A 437 -0.20 11.51 -11.37
C PRO A 437 -1.41 12.09 -12.14
N LEU A 438 -2.63 11.63 -11.85
CA LEU A 438 -3.84 12.03 -12.61
C LEU A 438 -4.10 13.54 -12.57
N LYS A 439 -3.81 14.19 -11.45
CA LYS A 439 -3.95 15.65 -11.32
C LYS A 439 -3.00 16.41 -12.23
N ASP A 440 -1.76 15.97 -12.36
CA ASP A 440 -0.76 16.57 -13.27
C ASP A 440 -1.13 16.34 -14.74
N LEU A 441 -1.93 15.30 -15.02
CA LEU A 441 -2.51 15.03 -16.34
C LEU A 441 -3.75 15.89 -16.64
N GLY A 442 -4.16 16.77 -15.72
CA GLY A 442 -5.26 17.72 -15.90
C GLY A 442 -6.65 17.21 -15.49
N TYR A 443 -6.74 16.06 -14.83
CA TYR A 443 -8.01 15.55 -14.30
C TYR A 443 -8.31 16.15 -12.91
N ASN A 444 -9.57 16.52 -12.66
CA ASN A 444 -10.02 17.08 -11.39
C ASN A 444 -11.09 16.21 -10.73
N VAL A 445 -12.05 15.71 -11.52
CA VAL A 445 -13.16 14.85 -11.05
C VAL A 445 -12.98 13.44 -11.61
N VAL A 446 -12.86 12.44 -10.74
CA VAL A 446 -12.60 11.05 -11.11
C VAL A 446 -13.71 10.13 -10.62
N ALA A 447 -14.25 9.29 -11.50
CA ALA A 447 -15.22 8.26 -11.12
C ALA A 447 -14.56 6.89 -10.92
N THR A 448 -14.96 6.16 -9.89
CA THR A 448 -14.41 4.83 -9.60
C THR A 448 -15.39 3.92 -8.85
N ASP A 449 -15.23 2.60 -8.99
CA ASP A 449 -16.01 1.58 -8.28
C ASP A 449 -15.32 1.03 -7.02
N SER A 450 -14.14 1.56 -6.69
CA SER A 450 -13.28 1.10 -5.60
C SER A 450 -13.25 2.09 -4.44
N ALA A 451 -13.65 1.65 -3.25
CA ALA A 451 -13.58 2.45 -2.03
C ALA A 451 -12.13 2.86 -1.68
N LYS A 452 -11.15 1.98 -1.95
CA LYS A 452 -9.73 2.31 -1.77
C LYS A 452 -9.29 3.42 -2.72
N ALA A 453 -9.65 3.32 -4.00
CA ALA A 453 -9.32 4.37 -4.97
C ALA A 453 -10.02 5.67 -4.59
N ALA A 454 -11.32 5.65 -4.29
CA ALA A 454 -12.08 6.82 -3.89
C ALA A 454 -11.42 7.57 -2.72
N ARG A 455 -11.01 6.87 -1.66
CA ARG A 455 -10.31 7.51 -0.55
C ARG A 455 -8.95 8.10 -0.94
N TYR A 456 -8.11 7.36 -1.65
CA TYR A 456 -6.75 7.84 -1.94
C TYR A 456 -6.69 8.87 -3.06
N LEU A 457 -7.57 8.80 -4.07
CA LEU A 457 -7.66 9.85 -5.09
C LEU A 457 -7.99 11.20 -4.44
N HIS A 458 -8.89 11.20 -3.46
CA HIS A 458 -9.20 12.40 -2.69
C HIS A 458 -8.05 12.81 -1.75
N THR A 459 -7.63 11.91 -0.86
CA THR A 459 -6.70 12.29 0.23
C THR A 459 -5.23 12.41 -0.18
N PHE A 460 -4.79 11.66 -1.20
CA PHE A 460 -3.40 11.65 -1.67
C PHE A 460 -3.18 12.56 -2.88
N GLN A 461 -4.14 12.62 -3.82
CA GLN A 461 -4.00 13.46 -5.02
C GLN A 461 -4.81 14.77 -4.95
N GLY A 462 -5.72 14.92 -3.99
CA GLY A 462 -6.57 16.11 -3.89
C GLY A 462 -7.52 16.24 -5.09
N LEU A 463 -8.06 15.12 -5.56
CA LEU A 463 -9.08 15.03 -6.60
C LEU A 463 -10.48 14.99 -5.99
N GLU A 464 -11.47 15.38 -6.76
CA GLU A 464 -12.88 15.10 -6.46
C GLU A 464 -13.27 13.72 -7.00
N VAL A 465 -14.16 13.02 -6.28
CA VAL A 465 -14.47 11.62 -6.57
C VAL A 465 -15.96 11.39 -6.71
N VAL A 466 -16.35 10.68 -7.76
CA VAL A 466 -17.67 10.05 -7.92
C VAL A 466 -17.53 8.55 -7.63
N PHE A 467 -18.14 8.06 -6.54
CA PHE A 467 -18.05 6.66 -6.16
C PHE A 467 -19.33 5.90 -6.46
N GLU A 468 -19.26 4.95 -7.40
CA GLU A 468 -20.45 4.25 -7.89
C GLU A 468 -20.12 2.85 -8.45
N ARG A 469 -21.11 1.95 -8.52
CA ARG A 469 -20.93 0.60 -9.07
C ARG A 469 -20.47 0.65 -10.53
N PHE A 470 -19.62 -0.30 -10.93
CA PHE A 470 -19.07 -0.34 -12.29
C PHE A 470 -20.15 -0.40 -13.38
N GLU A 471 -21.22 -1.16 -13.15
CA GLU A 471 -22.38 -1.26 -14.06
C GLU A 471 -23.04 0.11 -14.27
N SER A 472 -23.24 0.85 -13.19
CA SER A 472 -23.80 2.20 -13.22
C SER A 472 -22.85 3.15 -13.92
N LEU A 473 -21.54 3.09 -13.66
CA LEU A 473 -20.55 3.91 -14.36
C LEU A 473 -20.53 3.65 -15.87
N VAL A 474 -20.65 2.40 -16.30
CA VAL A 474 -20.79 2.07 -17.73
C VAL A 474 -22.12 2.58 -18.29
N SER A 475 -23.22 2.42 -17.56
CA SER A 475 -24.54 2.93 -17.97
C SER A 475 -24.55 4.45 -18.12
N PHE A 476 -23.93 5.15 -17.17
CA PHE A 476 -23.86 6.61 -17.14
C PHE A 476 -22.86 7.14 -18.15
N TYR A 477 -21.72 6.49 -18.39
CA TYR A 477 -20.63 7.09 -19.15
C TYR A 477 -20.27 6.34 -20.44
N ALA A 478 -21.10 5.38 -20.88
CA ALA A 478 -21.00 4.75 -22.19
C ALA A 478 -22.38 4.56 -22.87
N THR A 479 -22.49 4.98 -24.13
CA THR A 479 -23.72 4.91 -24.93
C THR A 479 -23.71 3.71 -25.86
N ARG A 480 -24.88 3.13 -26.15
CA ARG A 480 -24.99 2.10 -27.20
C ARG A 480 -24.54 2.71 -28.54
N SER A 481 -23.69 1.97 -29.25
CA SER A 481 -23.17 2.34 -30.57
C SER A 481 -24.22 2.15 -31.65
#